data_AF-A0A6A5K4F7-F1
#
_entry.id   AF-A0A6A5K4F7-F1
#
_cell.length_a   1.000
_cell.length_b   1.000
_cell.length_c   1.000
_cell.angle_alpha   90.00
_cell.angle_beta   90.00
_cell.angle_gamma   90.00
#
_symmetry.space_group_name_H-M   'P 1'
#
loop_
_entity.id
_entity.type
_entity.pdbx_description
1 polymer ?
#
loop_
_entity_poly.entity_id
_entity_poly.type
_entity_poly.pdbx_seq_one_letter_code
_entity_poly.pdbx_strand_id
1 'polypeptide(L)'
;GGVDGLELKEENKAELMKTNRLKNHWGLIPQTVKDAFSLVKRMRKRYLWVDALCLIQDNQCDVKIGVSMMQFVYGVAMLTIVAATGKDSNADLHGVHFTTGPPERIVEICKPGRAMILLQDMDSVLATTTYASRAWT
;
A
#
# COMPACT_ATOMS: atom_id res chain seq x y z
N GLY A 1 6.02 -5.06 -5.70
CA GLY A 1 5.88 -6.05 -6.78
C GLY A 1 6.42 -5.39 -8.01
N GLY A 2 7.43 -6.01 -8.63
CA GLY A 2 8.37 -5.41 -9.59
C GLY A 2 7.75 -4.82 -10.85
N VAL A 3 7.05 -3.70 -10.69
CA VAL A 3 6.62 -2.83 -11.76
C VAL A 3 7.53 -1.61 -11.73
N ASP A 4 8.03 -1.21 -12.90
CA ASP A 4 8.86 -0.02 -13.04
C ASP A 4 8.10 1.20 -12.51
N GLY A 5 8.70 1.86 -11.52
CA GLY A 5 8.14 3.02 -10.86
C GLY A 5 9.25 3.95 -10.38
N LEU A 6 8.86 5.10 -9.83
CA LEU A 6 9.82 6.01 -9.23
C LEU A 6 10.47 5.36 -7.99
N GLU A 7 11.79 5.27 -8.02
CA GLU A 7 12.62 4.79 -6.92
C GLU A 7 13.59 5.88 -6.46
N LEU A 8 13.86 5.94 -5.16
CA LEU A 8 14.92 6.78 -4.60
C LEU A 8 16.28 6.14 -4.90
N LYS A 9 17.13 6.89 -5.60
CA LYS A 9 18.50 6.51 -5.96
C LYS A 9 19.46 7.64 -5.59
N GLU A 10 20.74 7.35 -5.43
CA GLU A 10 21.71 8.38 -5.01
C GLU A 10 21.75 9.56 -6.01
N GLU A 11 21.58 9.28 -7.31
CA GLU A 11 21.54 10.29 -8.38
C GLU A 11 20.35 11.26 -8.29
N ASN A 12 19.17 10.79 -7.85
CA ASN A 12 17.94 11.58 -7.83
C ASN A 12 17.56 12.08 -6.42
N LYS A 13 18.26 11.61 -5.39
CA LYS A 13 18.06 11.95 -3.97
C LYS A 13 18.06 13.45 -3.71
N ALA A 14 19.05 14.17 -4.23
CA ALA A 14 19.16 15.62 -4.04
C ALA A 14 17.97 16.39 -4.65
N GLU A 15 17.36 15.83 -5.70
CA GLU A 15 16.14 16.37 -6.29
C GLU A 15 14.93 16.01 -5.43
N LEU A 16 14.69 14.71 -5.17
CA LEU A 16 13.50 14.22 -4.49
C LEU A 16 13.33 14.74 -3.06
N MET A 17 14.43 15.08 -2.38
CA MET A 17 14.41 15.67 -1.03
C MET A 17 13.90 17.12 -0.98
N LYS A 18 13.82 17.82 -2.12
CA LYS A 18 13.26 19.18 -2.15
C LYS A 18 11.75 19.14 -2.01
N THR A 19 11.19 20.17 -1.38
CA THR A 19 9.75 20.32 -1.20
C THR A 19 9.01 20.20 -2.52
N ASN A 20 7.94 19.39 -2.53
CA ASN A 20 6.97 19.28 -3.62
C ASN A 20 7.49 18.64 -4.93
N ARG A 21 8.65 17.96 -4.94
CA ARG A 21 9.23 17.36 -6.15
C ARG A 21 8.59 16.06 -6.62
N LEU A 22 7.91 15.34 -5.72
CA LEU A 22 7.11 14.16 -6.09
C LEU A 22 6.01 14.48 -7.12
N LYS A 23 5.54 15.74 -7.20
CA LYS A 23 4.55 16.15 -8.20
C LYS A 23 5.06 16.06 -9.64
N ASN A 24 6.34 16.34 -9.85
CA ASN A 24 6.95 16.29 -11.19
C ASN A 24 7.03 14.85 -11.72
N HIS A 25 7.11 13.88 -10.81
CA HIS A 25 7.23 12.46 -11.12
C HIS A 25 5.92 11.70 -10.87
N TRP A 26 4.79 12.39 -10.70
CA TRP A 26 3.53 11.76 -10.32
C TRP A 26 3.07 10.69 -11.31
N GLY A 27 3.39 10.83 -12.59
CA GLY A 27 3.11 9.81 -13.62
C GLY A 27 3.80 8.47 -13.36
N LEU A 28 5.00 8.48 -12.76
CA LEU A 28 5.82 7.31 -12.49
C LEU A 28 5.52 6.65 -11.13
N ILE A 29 4.67 7.27 -10.30
CA ILE A 29 4.31 6.70 -9.01
C ILE A 29 3.21 5.64 -9.23
N PRO A 30 3.38 4.42 -8.70
CA PRO A 30 2.38 3.37 -8.83
C PRO A 30 1.02 3.75 -8.22
N GLN A 31 -0.07 3.21 -8.77
CA GLN A 31 -1.43 3.59 -8.36
C GLN A 31 -1.71 3.30 -6.87
N THR A 32 -1.25 2.17 -6.34
CA THR A 32 -1.39 1.85 -4.91
C THR A 32 -0.78 2.93 -4.02
N VAL A 33 0.37 3.48 -4.42
CA VAL A 33 1.07 4.53 -3.67
C VAL A 33 0.32 5.86 -3.78
N LYS A 34 -0.20 6.22 -4.95
CA LYS A 34 -1.05 7.41 -5.15
C LYS A 34 -2.30 7.36 -4.25
N ASP A 35 -2.92 6.19 -4.15
CA ASP A 35 -4.09 5.98 -3.32
C ASP A 35 -3.74 6.05 -1.83
N ALA A 36 -2.61 5.45 -1.43
CA ALA A 36 -2.09 5.58 -0.06
C ALA A 36 -1.82 7.05 0.32
N PHE A 37 -1.23 7.85 -0.58
CA PHE A 37 -1.08 9.29 -0.37
C PHE A 37 -2.42 10.00 -0.13
N SER A 38 -3.42 9.66 -0.96
CA SER A 38 -4.77 10.24 -0.85
C SER A 38 -5.43 9.84 0.48
N LEU A 39 -5.31 8.59 0.89
CA LEU A 39 -5.82 8.07 2.16
C LEU A 39 -5.15 8.75 3.36
N VAL A 40 -3.81 8.81 3.39
CA VAL A 40 -3.03 9.46 4.46
C VAL A 40 -3.40 10.94 4.59
N LYS A 41 -3.57 11.64 3.47
CA LYS A 41 -4.01 13.04 3.45
C LYS A 41 -5.42 13.20 4.02
N ARG A 42 -6.36 12.32 3.64
CA ARG A 42 -7.75 12.31 4.17
C ARG A 42 -7.77 12.05 5.68
N MET A 43 -6.87 11.20 6.19
CA MET A 43 -6.69 10.94 7.61
C MET A 43 -5.92 12.06 8.36
N ARG A 44 -5.60 13.17 7.68
CA ARG A 44 -4.84 14.31 8.22
C ARG A 44 -3.47 13.90 8.78
N LYS A 45 -2.84 12.89 8.17
CA LYS A 45 -1.47 12.46 8.46
C LYS A 45 -0.51 13.08 7.45
N ARG A 46 0.73 13.29 7.89
CA ARG A 46 1.76 14.01 7.12
C ARG A 46 2.77 13.08 6.45
N TYR A 47 3.06 11.95 7.10
CA TYR A 47 4.12 11.05 6.69
C TYR A 47 3.53 9.74 6.19
N LEU A 48 4.08 9.26 5.08
CA LEU A 48 3.84 7.95 4.52
C LEU A 48 5.22 7.38 4.19
N TRP A 49 5.50 6.19 4.69
CA TRP A 49 6.72 5.47 4.37
C TRP A 49 6.43 4.51 3.21
N VAL A 50 7.27 4.55 2.18
CA VAL A 50 7.23 3.65 1.02
C VAL A 50 8.68 3.24 0.77
N ASP A 51 8.99 1.95 0.89
CA ASP A 51 10.35 1.40 0.72
C ASP A 51 11.05 1.94 -0.55
N ALA A 52 10.37 1.90 -1.69
CA ALA A 52 10.88 2.42 -2.96
C ALA A 52 11.26 3.91 -2.94
N LEU A 53 10.65 4.73 -2.07
CA LEU A 53 10.89 6.18 -1.99
C LEU A 53 11.64 6.61 -0.72
N CYS A 54 11.80 5.73 0.26
CA CYS A 54 12.41 6.01 1.55
C CYS A 54 13.74 5.31 1.77
N LEU A 55 14.09 4.33 0.91
CA LEU A 55 15.38 3.65 0.90
C LEU A 55 16.08 3.90 -0.44
N ILE A 56 17.40 4.06 -0.40
CA ILE A 56 18.23 4.32 -1.57
C ILE A 56 18.50 2.99 -2.28
N GLN A 57 17.72 2.70 -3.33
CA GLN A 57 17.63 1.38 -3.96
C GLN A 57 18.93 0.93 -4.64
N ASP A 58 19.75 1.86 -5.13
CA ASP A 58 21.05 1.60 -5.75
C ASP A 58 22.19 1.47 -4.72
N ASN A 59 21.91 1.69 -3.43
CA ASN A 59 22.88 1.53 -2.34
C ASN A 59 22.56 0.28 -1.51
N GLN A 60 23.28 -0.82 -1.77
CA GLN A 60 23.07 -2.09 -1.07
C GLN A 60 23.22 -1.99 0.45
N CYS A 61 24.09 -1.12 0.97
CA CYS A 61 24.25 -0.93 2.40
C CYS A 61 23.00 -0.26 3.00
N ASP A 62 22.49 0.77 2.33
CA ASP A 62 21.27 1.48 2.76
C ASP A 62 20.06 0.55 2.75
N VAL A 63 19.87 -0.23 1.67
CA VAL A 63 18.78 -1.23 1.59
C VAL A 63 18.89 -2.28 2.69
N LYS A 64 20.09 -2.83 2.94
CA LYS A 64 20.29 -3.83 4.01
C LYS A 64 19.95 -3.28 5.40
N ILE A 65 20.35 -2.04 5.68
CA ILE A 65 20.02 -1.37 6.94
C ILE A 65 18.52 -1.07 7.00
N GLY A 66 17.92 -0.57 5.92
CA GLY A 66 16.50 -0.29 5.83
C GLY A 66 15.63 -1.52 6.10
N VAL A 67 15.98 -2.66 5.48
CA VAL A 67 15.30 -3.94 5.66
C VAL A 67 15.43 -4.45 7.10
N SER A 68 16.61 -4.33 7.74
CA SER A 68 16.77 -4.75 9.13
C SER A 68 15.95 -3.87 10.11
N MET A 69 15.69 -2.62 9.72
CA MET A 69 14.90 -1.66 10.49
C MET A 69 13.39 -1.70 10.18
N MET A 70 12.93 -2.45 9.17
CA MET A 70 11.52 -2.53 8.79
C MET A 70 10.62 -2.93 9.96
N GLN A 71 11.07 -3.84 10.84
CA GLN A 71 10.33 -4.23 12.04
C GLN A 71 9.96 -3.04 12.93
N PHE A 72 10.85 -2.05 13.04
CA PHE A 72 10.60 -0.84 13.82
C PHE A 72 9.66 0.09 13.08
N VAL A 73 9.85 0.28 11.76
CA VAL A 73 8.96 1.10 10.94
C VAL A 73 7.52 0.61 11.04
N TYR A 74 7.29 -0.70 10.88
CA TYR A 74 5.95 -1.28 11.03
C TYR A 74 5.47 -1.27 12.49
N GLY A 75 6.34 -1.61 13.46
CA GLY A 75 5.98 -1.69 14.87
C GLY A 75 5.61 -0.35 15.51
N VAL A 76 6.11 0.77 14.98
CA VAL A 76 5.80 2.13 15.48
C VAL A 76 4.91 2.93 14.53
N ALA A 77 4.48 2.34 13.41
CA ALA A 77 3.54 2.99 12.52
C ALA A 77 2.17 3.14 13.20
N MET A 78 1.50 4.26 12.95
CA MET A 78 0.11 4.43 13.40
C MET A 78 -0.84 3.43 12.72
N LEU A 79 -0.55 3.10 11.47
CA LEU A 79 -1.29 2.12 10.67
C LEU A 79 -0.41 1.61 9.53
N THR A 80 -0.73 0.41 9.07
CA THR A 80 -0.13 -0.19 7.88
C THR A 80 -1.22 -0.37 6.83
N ILE A 81 -0.95 0.11 5.61
CA ILE A 81 -1.89 0.00 4.48
C ILE A 81 -1.51 -1.24 3.69
N VAL A 82 -2.45 -2.18 3.55
CA VAL A 82 -2.25 -3.41 2.79
C VAL A 82 -3.25 -3.48 1.63
N ALA A 83 -2.74 -3.41 0.40
CA ALA A 83 -3.54 -3.61 -0.82
C ALA A 83 -3.67 -5.10 -1.15
N ALA A 84 -4.33 -5.86 -0.27
CA ALA A 84 -4.36 -7.33 -0.33
C ALA A 84 -4.98 -7.90 -1.61
N THR A 85 -5.94 -7.20 -2.22
CA THR A 85 -6.59 -7.62 -3.46
C THR A 85 -5.75 -7.36 -4.71
N GLY A 86 -4.65 -6.61 -4.59
CA GLY A 86 -3.76 -6.25 -5.69
C GLY A 86 -2.71 -7.32 -5.98
N LYS A 87 -2.44 -7.57 -7.26
CA LYS A 87 -1.34 -8.43 -7.70
C LYS A 87 0.02 -7.72 -7.63
N ASP A 88 0.02 -6.41 -7.88
CA ASP A 88 1.21 -5.57 -7.96
C ASP A 88 0.94 -4.16 -7.42
N SER A 89 1.94 -3.27 -7.52
CA SER A 89 1.89 -1.91 -6.98
C SER A 89 1.02 -0.93 -7.80
N ASN A 90 0.50 -1.35 -8.95
CA ASN A 90 -0.44 -0.59 -9.76
C ASN A 90 -1.91 -0.97 -9.50
N ALA A 91 -2.16 -1.83 -8.51
CA ALA A 91 -3.52 -2.10 -8.07
C ALA A 91 -4.11 -0.89 -7.33
N ASP A 92 -5.42 -0.71 -7.47
CA ASP A 92 -6.16 0.34 -6.79
C ASP A 92 -6.41 -0.03 -5.32
N LEU A 93 -6.50 0.98 -4.44
CA LEU A 93 -6.98 0.79 -3.07
C LEU A 93 -8.49 1.09 -3.02
N HIS A 94 -9.30 0.03 -3.10
CA HIS A 94 -10.76 0.14 -3.07
C HIS A 94 -11.24 0.95 -1.85
N GLY A 95 -12.23 1.82 -2.05
CA GLY A 95 -12.74 2.74 -1.02
C GLY A 95 -11.95 4.05 -0.83
N VAL A 96 -10.75 4.19 -1.40
CA VAL A 96 -10.06 5.49 -1.46
C VAL A 96 -10.73 6.42 -2.45
N HIS A 97 -11.16 5.90 -3.59
CA HIS A 97 -11.99 6.61 -4.56
C HIS A 97 -13.43 6.13 -4.42
N PHE A 98 -14.38 7.07 -4.38
CA PHE A 98 -15.83 6.79 -4.28
C PHE A 98 -16.42 6.12 -5.53
N THR A 99 -15.57 5.67 -6.46
CA THR A 99 -15.95 5.02 -7.72
C THR A 99 -16.20 3.52 -7.58
N THR A 100 -15.80 2.92 -6.46
CA THR A 100 -16.04 1.49 -6.21
C THR A 100 -17.32 1.32 -5.41
N GLY A 101 -18.23 0.50 -5.93
CA GLY A 101 -19.49 0.15 -5.25
C GLY A 101 -19.24 -0.50 -3.88
N PRO A 102 -20.30 -0.72 -3.08
CA PRO A 102 -20.14 -1.40 -1.80
C PRO A 102 -19.45 -2.76 -1.99
N PRO A 103 -18.62 -3.19 -1.04
CA PRO A 103 -17.95 -4.49 -1.12
C PRO A 103 -18.99 -5.58 -1.36
N GLU A 104 -18.69 -6.49 -2.29
CA GLU A 104 -19.54 -7.62 -2.60
C GLU A 104 -19.67 -8.48 -1.35
N ARG A 105 -20.85 -8.49 -0.74
CA ARG A 105 -21.16 -9.35 0.41
C ARG A 105 -21.95 -10.53 -0.09
N ILE A 106 -21.53 -11.73 0.29
CA ILE A 106 -22.34 -12.93 0.10
C ILE A 106 -23.49 -12.83 1.09
N VAL A 107 -24.66 -12.45 0.58
CA VAL A 107 -25.91 -12.35 1.34
C VAL A 107 -26.82 -13.48 0.89
N GLU A 108 -27.21 -14.34 1.82
CA GLU A 108 -28.20 -15.38 1.57
C GLU A 108 -29.53 -15.00 2.22
N ILE A 109 -30.60 -14.94 1.44
CA ILE A 109 -31.96 -14.69 1.95
C ILE A 109 -32.54 -16.02 2.39
N CYS A 110 -32.48 -16.30 3.69
CA CYS A 110 -32.97 -17.57 4.24
C CYS A 110 -34.49 -17.59 4.38
N LYS A 111 -35.12 -16.42 4.60
CA LYS A 111 -36.58 -16.22 4.67
C LYS A 111 -36.96 -14.80 4.22
N PRO A 112 -38.21 -14.52 3.81
CA PRO A 112 -38.66 -13.16 3.53
C PRO A 112 -38.35 -12.23 4.72
N GLY A 113 -37.63 -11.13 4.45
CA GLY A 113 -37.22 -10.17 5.46
C GLY A 113 -36.07 -10.61 6.39
N ARG A 114 -35.42 -11.76 6.14
CA ARG A 114 -34.26 -12.23 6.92
C ARG A 114 -33.11 -12.61 6.01
N ALA A 115 -31.98 -11.94 6.20
CA ALA A 115 -30.74 -12.21 5.49
C ALA A 115 -29.68 -12.72 6.46
N MET A 116 -28.90 -13.71 6.03
CA MET A 116 -27.64 -14.08 6.66
C MET A 116 -26.49 -13.50 5.83
N ILE A 117 -25.44 -13.04 6.51
CA ILE A 117 -24.21 -12.56 5.89
C ILE A 117 -23.09 -13.49 6.33
N LEU A 118 -22.37 -14.07 5.38
CA LEU A 118 -21.16 -14.81 5.70
C LEU A 118 -20.05 -13.81 6.00
N LEU A 119 -19.62 -13.74 7.26
CA LEU A 119 -18.42 -13.02 7.64
C LEU A 119 -17.22 -13.94 7.37
N GLN A 120 -16.38 -13.57 6.41
CA GLN A 120 -15.11 -14.24 6.18
C GLN A 120 -14.08 -13.70 7.17
N ASP A 121 -13.31 -14.61 7.74
CA ASP A 121 -12.15 -14.28 8.55
C ASP A 121 -11.07 -13.62 7.68
N MET A 122 -10.43 -12.56 8.20
CA MET A 122 -9.45 -11.78 7.45
C MET A 122 -8.19 -12.58 7.16
N ASP A 123 -7.73 -13.41 8.08
CA ASP A 123 -6.52 -14.22 7.88
C ASP A 123 -6.73 -15.23 6.75
N SER A 124 -7.91 -15.87 6.73
CA SER A 124 -8.34 -16.79 5.68
C SER A 124 -8.42 -16.11 4.30
N VAL A 125 -8.91 -14.87 4.23
CA VAL A 125 -8.93 -14.10 2.99
C VAL A 125 -7.50 -13.76 2.55
N LEU A 126 -6.68 -13.24 3.45
CA LEU A 126 -5.30 -12.83 3.16
C LEU A 126 -4.42 -14.00 2.72
N ALA A 127 -4.61 -15.19 3.29
CA ALA A 127 -3.87 -16.41 2.94
C ALA A 127 -3.98 -16.78 1.45
N THR A 128 -5.04 -16.34 0.76
CA THR A 128 -5.24 -16.61 -0.68
C THR A 128 -4.63 -15.55 -1.60
N THR A 129 -4.09 -14.47 -1.03
CA THR A 129 -3.62 -13.31 -1.81
C THR A 129 -2.11 -13.34 -2.06
N THR A 130 -1.64 -12.52 -3.02
CA THR A 130 -0.21 -12.29 -3.26
C THR A 130 0.51 -11.65 -2.06
N TYR A 131 -0.23 -11.05 -1.13
CA TYR A 131 0.35 -10.52 0.10
C TYR A 131 0.97 -11.66 0.93
N ALA A 132 0.23 -12.73 1.19
CA ALA A 132 0.67 -13.86 2.04
C ALA A 132 1.86 -14.65 1.49
N SER A 133 2.17 -14.53 0.20
CA SER A 133 3.35 -15.19 -0.40
C SER A 133 4.64 -14.38 -0.26
N ARG A 134 4.63 -13.21 0.40
CA ARG A 134 5.81 -12.34 0.50
C ARG A 134 6.58 -12.63 1.79
N ALA A 135 7.90 -12.45 1.74
CA ALA A 135 8.81 -12.81 2.83
C ALA A 135 8.62 -12.02 4.15
N TRP A 136 7.80 -10.96 4.15
CA TRP A 136 7.63 -10.03 5.27
C TRP A 136 6.16 -9.86 5.68
N THR A 137 5.35 -10.90 5.48
CA THR A 137 3.93 -11.01 5.86
C THR A 137 3.74 -12.28 6.66
#